data_AF-A0A136MLH4-F1
#
_entry.id   AF-A0A136MLH4-F1
#
_cell.length_a   1.000
_cell.length_b   1.000
_cell.length_c   1.000
_cell.angle_alpha   90.00
_cell.angle_beta   90.00
_cell.angle_gamma   90.00
#
_symmetry.space_group_name_H-M   'P 1'
#
loop_
_entity.id
_entity.type
_entity.pdbx_description
1 polymer ?
#
loop_
_entity_poly.entity_id
_entity_poly.type
_entity_poly.pdbx_seq_one_letter_code
_entity_poly.pdbx_strand_id
1 'polypeptide(L)'
;MSPRKQKPAPAPIESILPPENRDPLQGVPVIPICLVVLVLGLFLSRFVLLGERAFHHDESIHSYNSWGIVHKGPQSYRYDPVYHGPFLYHFGAAWMRFLPDIDFTARAPFAFMGVLFPLLFLCLRKVMGWGNCLLVAGFLCLSGYQCYFARFAREDVYMLAWLTFIQIGGALYFKTRKLLWLDLAALGLVLSYCTKESSYVNSFLPCSFVVGWGLCRWVRFGKEELKNLFTDFSP
;
A
#
# COMPACT_ATOMS: atom_id res chain seq x y z
N MET A 1 39.67 3.90 38.10
CA MET A 1 38.75 3.46 37.02
C MET A 1 37.43 4.19 37.20
N SER A 2 37.09 5.11 36.30
CA SER A 2 35.80 5.81 36.34
C SER A 2 34.68 4.81 36.02
N PRO A 3 33.59 4.74 36.80
CA PRO A 3 32.48 3.85 36.52
C PRO A 3 31.85 4.26 35.19
N ARG A 4 31.85 3.33 34.22
CA ARG A 4 31.20 3.51 32.92
C ARG A 4 29.72 3.80 33.19
N LYS A 5 29.30 5.06 33.06
CA LYS A 5 27.89 5.46 33.23
C LYS A 5 27.04 4.51 32.39
N GLN A 6 26.23 3.68 33.06
CA GLN A 6 25.23 2.85 32.39
C GLN A 6 24.34 3.80 31.60
N LYS A 7 24.29 3.63 30.28
CA LYS A 7 23.35 4.38 29.47
C LYS A 7 21.94 4.03 29.96
N PRO A 8 21.05 5.03 30.12
CA PRO A 8 19.70 4.78 30.59
C PRO A 8 19.04 3.73 29.69
N ALA A 9 18.40 2.75 30.32
CA ALA A 9 17.62 1.75 29.61
C ALA A 9 16.62 2.47 28.69
N PRO A 10 16.41 1.96 27.45
CA PRO A 10 15.38 2.53 26.59
C PRO A 10 14.06 2.50 27.33
N ALA A 11 13.33 3.61 27.27
CA ALA A 11 11.98 3.63 27.80
C ALA A 11 11.17 2.53 27.10
N PRO A 12 10.31 1.78 27.82
CA PRO A 12 9.48 0.72 27.23
C PRO A 12 8.81 1.24 25.96
N ILE A 13 8.65 0.42 24.92
CA ILE A 13 8.00 0.85 23.67
C ILE A 13 6.64 1.50 23.95
N GLU A 14 5.94 1.03 24.99
CA GLU A 14 4.70 1.61 25.52
C GLU A 14 4.78 3.09 25.91
N SER A 15 5.93 3.60 26.34
CA SER A 15 6.10 5.00 26.71
C SER A 15 6.26 5.95 25.51
N ILE A 16 6.53 5.40 24.32
CA ILE A 16 6.62 6.15 23.05
C ILE A 16 5.26 6.15 22.35
N LEU A 17 4.42 5.14 22.64
CA LEU A 17 3.07 5.09 22.13
C LEU A 17 2.23 6.15 22.84
N PRO A 18 1.44 6.96 22.11
CA PRO A 18 0.47 7.83 22.75
C PRO A 18 -0.42 7.00 23.68
N PRO A 19 -0.85 7.57 24.83
CA PRO A 19 -1.77 6.87 25.74
C PRO A 19 -2.92 6.30 24.91
N GLU A 20 -3.33 5.07 25.22
CA GLU A 20 -4.35 4.31 24.49
C GLU A 20 -5.40 5.27 23.94
N ASN A 21 -5.28 5.55 22.63
CA ASN A 21 -5.97 6.65 21.99
C ASN A 21 -7.46 6.38 22.14
N ARG A 22 -8.10 7.03 23.11
CA ARG A 22 -9.56 7.02 23.29
C ARG A 22 -10.11 7.82 22.14
N ASP A 23 -10.22 7.15 21.00
CA ASP A 23 -10.73 7.71 19.77
C ASP A 23 -12.12 8.28 20.06
N PRO A 24 -12.32 9.60 19.95
CA PRO A 24 -13.56 10.25 20.34
C PRO A 24 -14.76 9.79 19.52
N LEU A 25 -14.52 9.09 18.41
CA LEU A 25 -15.57 8.53 17.54
C LEU A 25 -15.85 7.05 17.80
N GLN A 26 -15.07 6.38 18.64
CA GLN A 26 -15.21 4.93 18.87
C GLN A 26 -16.55 4.61 19.54
N GLY A 27 -17.42 3.88 18.84
CA GLY A 27 -18.75 3.50 19.31
C GLY A 27 -19.88 4.46 18.93
N VAL A 28 -19.58 5.54 18.21
CA VAL A 28 -20.59 6.48 17.68
C VAL A 28 -21.18 5.90 16.38
N PRO A 29 -22.52 5.91 16.16
CA PRO A 29 -23.15 5.42 14.93
C PRO A 29 -22.76 6.19 13.65
N VAL A 30 -21.93 7.23 13.79
CA VAL A 30 -21.38 8.04 12.70
C VAL A 30 -20.31 7.28 11.91
N ILE A 31 -19.53 6.38 12.52
CA ILE A 31 -18.44 5.67 11.81
C ILE A 31 -18.98 4.84 10.63
N PRO A 32 -20.00 3.98 10.79
CA PRO A 32 -20.56 3.23 9.67
C PRO A 32 -21.06 4.12 8.53
N ILE A 33 -21.71 5.24 8.86
CA ILE A 33 -22.19 6.21 7.87
C ILE A 33 -21.00 6.82 7.11
N CYS A 34 -19.97 7.28 7.81
CA CYS A 34 -18.75 7.80 7.20
C CYS A 34 -18.07 6.78 6.29
N LEU A 35 -18.03 5.51 6.69
CA LEU A 35 -17.46 4.44 5.87
C LEU A 35 -18.26 4.21 4.59
N VAL A 36 -19.59 4.17 4.69
CA VAL A 36 -20.47 4.03 3.51
C VAL A 36 -20.28 5.22 2.57
N VAL A 37 -20.30 6.45 3.08
CA VAL A 37 -20.09 7.66 2.28
C VAL A 37 -18.69 7.65 1.62
N LEU A 38 -17.66 7.24 2.36
CA LEU A 38 -16.29 7.15 1.85
C LEU A 38 -16.17 6.12 0.71
N VAL A 39 -16.68 4.90 0.93
CA VAL A 39 -16.63 3.82 -0.06
C VAL A 39 -17.43 4.21 -1.31
N LEU A 40 -18.64 4.74 -1.14
CA LEU A 40 -19.44 5.23 -2.26
C LEU A 40 -18.75 6.38 -3.00
N GLY A 41 -18.19 7.35 -2.28
CA GLY A 41 -17.45 8.47 -2.87
C GLY A 41 -16.23 8.02 -3.67
N LEU A 42 -15.46 7.05 -3.14
CA LEU A 42 -14.35 6.44 -3.85
C LEU A 42 -14.84 5.71 -5.11
N PHE A 43 -15.85 4.84 -5.00
CA PHE A 43 -16.38 4.12 -6.16
C PHE A 43 -16.90 5.07 -7.23
N LEU A 44 -17.75 6.03 -6.86
CA LEU A 44 -18.32 6.99 -7.81
C LEU A 44 -17.23 7.82 -8.47
N SER A 45 -16.29 8.38 -7.69
CA SER A 45 -15.21 9.20 -8.22
C SER A 45 -14.29 8.44 -9.17
N ARG A 46 -14.11 7.11 -9.01
CA ARG A 46 -13.18 6.33 -9.86
C ARG A 46 -13.85 5.61 -11.01
N PHE A 47 -15.12 5.22 -10.90
CA PHE A 47 -15.79 4.40 -11.93
C PHE A 47 -16.77 5.18 -12.81
N VAL A 48 -17.36 6.29 -12.35
CA VAL A 48 -18.31 7.07 -13.17
C VAL A 48 -17.60 7.64 -14.38
N LEU A 49 -18.15 7.41 -15.59
CA LEU A 49 -17.60 7.88 -16.88
C LEU A 49 -16.14 7.47 -17.11
N LEU A 50 -15.72 6.30 -16.61
CA LEU A 50 -14.33 5.86 -16.70
C LEU A 50 -13.88 5.58 -18.15
N GLY A 51 -14.80 5.15 -19.01
CA GLY A 51 -14.53 4.85 -20.42
C GLY A 51 -14.61 6.04 -21.38
N GLU A 52 -15.12 7.20 -20.97
CA GLU A 52 -15.49 8.29 -21.90
C GLU A 52 -14.30 9.04 -22.52
N ARG A 53 -13.10 8.94 -21.92
CA ARG A 53 -11.93 9.70 -22.35
C ARG A 53 -11.09 8.86 -23.31
N ALA A 54 -10.55 9.50 -24.34
CA ALA A 54 -9.55 8.88 -25.21
C ALA A 54 -8.35 8.38 -24.41
N PHE A 55 -7.71 7.30 -24.87
CA PHE A 55 -6.51 6.77 -24.24
C PHE A 55 -5.35 7.76 -24.32
N HIS A 56 -4.66 7.92 -23.20
CA HIS A 56 -3.30 8.41 -23.20
C HIS A 56 -2.39 7.38 -23.89
N HIS A 57 -1.25 7.84 -24.42
CA HIS A 57 -0.28 6.99 -25.11
C HIS A 57 0.06 5.71 -24.32
N ASP A 58 0.46 5.86 -23.05
CA ASP A 58 0.82 4.71 -22.20
C ASP A 58 -0.37 3.77 -21.93
N GLU A 59 -1.59 4.31 -21.79
CA GLU A 59 -2.77 3.47 -21.57
C GLU A 59 -3.03 2.53 -22.74
N SER A 60 -2.79 3.01 -23.96
CA SER A 60 -2.99 2.21 -25.17
C SER A 60 -2.04 1.01 -25.20
N ILE A 61 -0.79 1.20 -24.77
CA ILE A 61 0.23 0.13 -24.70
C ILE A 61 -0.16 -0.90 -23.64
N HIS A 62 -0.52 -0.44 -22.45
CA HIS A 62 -0.89 -1.32 -21.33
C HIS A 62 -2.15 -2.14 -21.65
N SER A 63 -3.13 -1.49 -22.25
CA SER A 63 -4.39 -2.10 -22.65
C SER A 63 -4.21 -3.08 -23.81
N TYR A 64 -3.44 -2.71 -24.84
CA TYR A 64 -3.19 -3.58 -26.00
C TYR A 64 -2.45 -4.86 -25.61
N ASN A 65 -1.41 -4.76 -24.78
CA ASN A 65 -0.65 -5.93 -24.33
C ASN A 65 -1.50 -6.85 -23.45
N SER A 66 -2.32 -6.28 -22.56
CA SER A 66 -3.29 -7.04 -21.75
C SER A 66 -4.31 -7.77 -22.62
N TRP A 67 -4.85 -7.08 -23.63
CA TRP A 67 -5.78 -7.65 -24.61
C TRP A 67 -5.11 -8.77 -25.43
N GLY A 68 -3.85 -8.58 -25.81
CA GLY A 68 -3.02 -9.55 -26.51
C GLY A 68 -2.88 -10.87 -25.76
N ILE A 69 -2.65 -10.82 -24.44
CA ILE A 69 -2.58 -12.03 -23.59
C ILE A 69 -3.88 -12.84 -23.70
N VAL A 70 -5.04 -12.18 -23.70
CA VAL A 70 -6.35 -12.83 -23.75
C VAL A 70 -6.65 -13.42 -25.14
N HIS A 71 -6.35 -12.67 -26.21
CA HIS A 71 -6.81 -12.98 -27.57
C HIS A 71 -5.77 -13.70 -28.44
N LYS A 72 -4.49 -13.45 -28.20
CA LYS A 72 -3.36 -14.06 -28.91
C LYS A 72 -2.66 -15.14 -28.08
N GLY A 73 -3.03 -15.27 -26.81
CA GLY A 73 -2.47 -16.22 -25.85
C GLY A 73 -1.30 -15.66 -25.05
N PRO A 74 -0.90 -16.33 -23.95
CA PRO A 74 0.14 -15.84 -23.02
C PRO A 74 1.50 -15.60 -23.66
N GLN A 75 1.81 -16.28 -24.76
CA GLN A 75 3.07 -16.14 -25.50
C GLN A 75 3.21 -14.78 -26.19
N SER A 76 2.11 -14.04 -26.33
CA SER A 76 2.14 -12.67 -26.88
C SER A 76 2.82 -11.67 -25.94
N TYR A 77 2.89 -11.96 -24.64
CA TYR A 77 3.59 -11.14 -23.67
C TYR A 77 5.07 -11.53 -23.59
N ARG A 78 5.94 -10.52 -23.67
CA ARG A 78 7.38 -10.65 -23.39
C ARG A 78 7.79 -9.49 -22.50
N TYR A 79 8.50 -9.80 -21.43
CA TYR A 79 9.00 -8.77 -20.52
C TYR A 79 9.99 -7.87 -21.24
N ASP A 80 9.80 -6.57 -21.08
CA ASP A 80 10.68 -5.51 -21.55
C ASP A 80 10.68 -4.42 -20.47
N PRO A 81 11.85 -4.05 -19.91
CA PRO A 81 11.93 -3.03 -18.86
C PRO A 81 11.45 -1.64 -19.31
N VAL A 82 11.40 -1.36 -20.61
CA VAL A 82 10.78 -0.13 -21.13
C VAL A 82 9.28 -0.10 -20.86
N TYR A 83 8.65 -1.27 -20.80
CA TYR A 83 7.22 -1.48 -20.69
C TYR A 83 6.80 -2.05 -19.32
N HIS A 84 7.65 -2.00 -18.31
CA HIS A 84 7.31 -2.41 -16.94
C HIS A 84 7.03 -3.90 -16.74
N GLY A 85 6.71 -4.25 -15.49
CA GLY A 85 6.64 -5.62 -15.03
C GLY A 85 5.37 -6.39 -15.42
N PRO A 86 5.41 -7.72 -15.28
CA PRO A 86 4.34 -8.63 -15.73
C PRO A 86 3.01 -8.43 -15.01
N PHE A 87 3.00 -7.96 -13.76
CA PHE A 87 1.78 -7.79 -12.98
C PHE A 87 0.78 -6.89 -13.71
N LEU A 88 1.27 -5.78 -14.27
CA LEU A 88 0.46 -4.79 -14.98
C LEU A 88 -0.39 -5.43 -16.08
N TYR A 89 0.24 -6.27 -16.90
CA TYR A 89 -0.39 -6.89 -18.07
C TYR A 89 -1.25 -8.09 -17.72
N HIS A 90 -0.77 -8.96 -16.84
CA HIS A 90 -1.53 -10.14 -16.45
C HIS A 90 -2.75 -9.80 -15.61
N PHE A 91 -2.66 -8.78 -14.75
CA PHE A 91 -3.82 -8.30 -13.99
C PHE A 91 -4.84 -7.62 -14.90
N GLY A 92 -4.41 -6.77 -15.84
CA GLY A 92 -5.30 -6.22 -16.87
C GLY A 92 -5.99 -7.30 -17.71
N ALA A 93 -5.22 -8.28 -18.17
CA ALA A 93 -5.72 -9.42 -18.93
C ALA A 93 -6.75 -10.25 -18.14
N ALA A 94 -6.55 -10.42 -16.82
CA ALA A 94 -7.50 -11.13 -15.97
C ALA A 94 -8.88 -10.43 -15.96
N TRP A 95 -8.93 -9.10 -15.94
CA TRP A 95 -10.21 -8.37 -16.03
C TRP A 95 -10.82 -8.47 -17.43
N MET A 96 -10.02 -8.27 -18.48
CA MET A 96 -10.47 -8.39 -19.88
C MET A 96 -10.93 -9.82 -20.24
N ARG A 97 -10.47 -10.84 -19.52
CA ARG A 97 -10.93 -12.22 -19.72
C ARG A 97 -12.40 -12.41 -19.36
N PHE A 98 -12.91 -11.65 -18.38
CA PHE A 98 -14.27 -11.81 -17.84
C PHE A 98 -15.22 -10.67 -18.21
N LEU A 99 -14.71 -9.58 -18.79
CA LEU A 99 -15.47 -8.38 -19.12
C LEU A 99 -15.32 -8.01 -20.61
N PRO A 100 -16.23 -7.22 -21.19
CA PRO A 100 -16.16 -6.82 -22.59
C PRO A 100 -14.91 -5.98 -22.90
N ASP A 101 -14.42 -6.07 -24.15
CA ASP A 101 -13.32 -5.26 -24.67
C ASP A 101 -13.77 -3.81 -24.93
N ILE A 102 -13.80 -3.00 -23.87
CA ILE A 102 -14.12 -1.58 -23.91
C ILE A 102 -13.15 -0.78 -23.04
N ASP A 103 -13.00 0.52 -23.33
CA ASP A 103 -12.10 1.43 -22.59
C ASP A 103 -12.36 1.44 -21.07
N PHE A 104 -13.62 1.25 -20.66
CA PHE A 104 -13.98 1.10 -19.25
C PHE A 104 -13.27 -0.10 -18.62
N THR A 105 -13.32 -1.27 -19.26
CA THR A 105 -12.72 -2.52 -18.78
C THR A 105 -11.21 -2.40 -18.68
N ALA A 106 -10.57 -1.72 -19.64
CA ALA A 106 -9.13 -1.49 -19.64
C ALA A 106 -8.67 -0.68 -18.41
N ARG A 107 -9.49 0.28 -17.96
CA ARG A 107 -9.18 1.16 -16.82
C ARG A 107 -9.72 0.65 -15.48
N ALA A 108 -10.70 -0.25 -15.49
CA ALA A 108 -11.32 -0.80 -14.29
C ALA A 108 -10.33 -1.42 -13.28
N PRO A 109 -9.30 -2.19 -13.69
CA PRO A 109 -8.26 -2.70 -12.78
C PRO A 109 -7.55 -1.60 -11.97
N PHE A 110 -7.36 -0.44 -12.58
CA PHE A 110 -6.64 0.70 -12.00
C PHE A 110 -7.55 1.50 -11.07
N ALA A 111 -8.79 1.74 -11.53
CA ALA A 111 -9.83 2.37 -10.72
C ALA A 111 -10.13 1.57 -9.46
N PHE A 112 -10.16 0.24 -9.56
CA PHE A 112 -10.30 -0.67 -8.43
C PHE A 112 -9.21 -0.46 -7.38
N MET A 113 -7.94 -0.39 -7.80
CA MET A 113 -6.85 -0.11 -6.87
C MET A 113 -6.89 1.31 -6.32
N GLY A 114 -7.41 2.26 -7.09
CA GLY A 114 -7.72 3.61 -6.63
C GLY A 114 -8.74 3.68 -5.50
N VAL A 115 -9.65 2.70 -5.41
CA VAL A 115 -10.59 2.55 -4.30
C VAL A 115 -9.94 1.77 -3.15
N LEU A 116 -9.20 0.71 -3.46
CA LEU A 116 -8.58 -0.14 -2.45
C LEU A 116 -7.53 0.62 -1.64
N PHE A 117 -6.61 1.33 -2.30
CA PHE A 117 -5.47 1.99 -1.66
C PHE A 117 -5.86 2.91 -0.49
N PRO A 118 -6.83 3.85 -0.63
CA PRO A 118 -7.23 4.71 0.48
C PRO A 118 -7.88 3.94 1.64
N LEU A 119 -8.60 2.85 1.35
CA LEU A 119 -9.28 2.04 2.37
C LEU A 119 -8.30 1.24 3.23
N LEU A 120 -7.11 0.94 2.72
CA LEU A 120 -6.08 0.22 3.49
C LEU A 120 -5.70 0.99 4.76
N PHE A 121 -5.72 2.33 4.73
CA PHE A 121 -5.41 3.15 5.91
C PHE A 121 -6.37 2.88 7.08
N LEU A 122 -7.58 2.38 6.82
CA LEU A 122 -8.53 1.98 7.86
C LEU A 122 -8.01 0.79 8.70
N CYS A 123 -7.08 -0.02 8.18
CA CYS A 123 -6.40 -1.07 8.96
C CYS A 123 -5.56 -0.47 10.11
N LEU A 124 -5.09 0.76 9.97
CA LEU A 124 -4.33 1.49 11.00
C LEU A 124 -5.21 2.11 12.09
N ARG A 125 -6.54 1.86 12.10
CA ARG A 125 -7.46 2.39 13.13
C ARG A 125 -7.02 2.10 14.57
N LYS A 126 -6.36 0.96 14.81
CA LYS A 126 -5.85 0.60 16.15
C LYS A 126 -4.58 1.36 16.53
N VAL A 127 -3.92 2.00 15.57
CA VAL A 127 -2.70 2.79 15.76
C VAL A 127 -3.05 4.27 15.83
N MET A 128 -3.92 4.75 14.93
CA MET A 128 -4.18 6.17 14.72
C MET A 128 -5.57 6.62 15.21
N GLY A 129 -6.48 5.70 15.54
CA GLY A 129 -7.90 5.99 15.76
C GLY A 129 -8.71 6.04 14.45
N TRP A 130 -10.03 5.84 14.52
CA TRP A 130 -10.93 5.93 13.37
C TRP A 130 -10.97 7.32 12.77
N GLY A 131 -11.04 8.38 13.60
CA GLY A 131 -11.10 9.76 13.11
C GLY A 131 -9.95 10.09 12.15
N ASN A 132 -8.72 9.79 12.55
CA ASN A 132 -7.54 10.04 11.71
C ASN A 132 -7.53 9.18 10.44
N CYS A 133 -7.93 7.90 10.53
CA CYS A 133 -7.98 7.03 9.35
C CYS A 133 -9.04 7.49 8.35
N LEU A 134 -10.21 7.91 8.82
CA LEU A 134 -11.29 8.46 8.00
C LEU A 134 -10.87 9.79 7.36
N LEU A 135 -10.14 10.65 8.09
CA LEU A 135 -9.59 11.89 7.53
C LEU A 135 -8.58 11.62 6.42
N VAL A 136 -7.62 10.72 6.65
CA VAL A 136 -6.62 10.35 5.63
C VAL A 136 -7.30 9.78 4.38
N ALA A 137 -8.19 8.79 4.56
CA ALA A 137 -8.89 8.18 3.43
C ALA A 137 -9.83 9.19 2.74
N GLY A 138 -10.46 10.09 3.48
CA GLY A 138 -11.29 11.18 2.96
C GLY A 138 -10.48 12.18 2.13
N PHE A 139 -9.32 12.61 2.60
CA PHE A 139 -8.44 13.49 1.82
C PHE A 139 -7.92 12.80 0.55
N LEU A 140 -7.60 11.51 0.61
CA LEU A 140 -7.22 10.74 -0.58
C LEU A 140 -8.39 10.56 -1.57
N CYS A 141 -9.62 10.42 -1.06
CA CYS A 141 -10.84 10.38 -1.87
C CYS A 141 -11.04 11.70 -2.63
N LEU A 142 -10.92 12.83 -1.92
CA LEU A 142 -11.12 14.18 -2.46
C LEU A 142 -9.93 14.73 -3.26
N SER A 143 -8.76 14.11 -3.15
CA SER A 143 -7.55 14.54 -3.87
C SER A 143 -7.73 14.40 -5.38
N GLY A 144 -7.76 15.54 -6.08
CA GLY A 144 -7.86 15.58 -7.54
C GLY A 144 -6.71 14.85 -8.23
N TYR A 145 -5.49 14.91 -7.67
CA TYR A 145 -4.34 14.16 -8.17
C TYR A 145 -4.58 12.65 -8.09
N GLN A 146 -5.00 12.15 -6.92
CA GLN A 146 -5.29 10.73 -6.75
C GLN A 146 -6.44 10.30 -7.66
N CYS A 147 -7.51 11.10 -7.75
CA CYS A 147 -8.65 10.86 -8.63
C CYS A 147 -8.23 10.75 -10.08
N TYR A 148 -7.40 11.68 -10.54
CA TYR A 148 -6.87 11.68 -11.88
C TYR A 148 -6.09 10.40 -12.16
N PHE A 149 -4.99 10.13 -11.44
CA PHE A 149 -4.08 9.02 -11.76
C PHE A 149 -4.68 7.63 -11.56
N ALA A 150 -5.60 7.44 -10.63
CA ALA A 150 -6.25 6.14 -10.47
C ALA A 150 -7.26 5.81 -11.58
N ARG A 151 -7.65 6.79 -12.39
CA ARG A 151 -8.58 6.61 -13.52
C ARG A 151 -7.86 6.39 -14.86
N PHE A 152 -6.53 6.42 -14.87
CA PHE A 152 -5.73 6.07 -16.04
C PHE A 152 -5.25 4.63 -15.91
N ALA A 153 -5.22 3.91 -17.03
CA ALA A 153 -4.55 2.63 -17.14
C ALA A 153 -3.03 2.80 -17.08
N ARG A 154 -2.51 3.18 -15.91
CA ARG A 154 -1.10 3.41 -15.59
C ARG A 154 -0.70 2.75 -14.28
N GLU A 155 0.50 2.21 -14.27
CA GLU A 155 1.07 1.40 -13.20
C GLU A 155 1.29 2.15 -11.87
N ASP A 156 1.28 3.48 -11.87
CA ASP A 156 1.55 4.31 -10.68
C ASP A 156 0.57 4.02 -9.53
N VAL A 157 -0.71 3.75 -9.83
CA VAL A 157 -1.72 3.41 -8.79
C VAL A 157 -1.43 2.07 -8.13
N TYR A 158 -0.90 1.10 -8.87
CA TYR A 158 -0.48 -0.19 -8.32
C TYR A 158 0.70 0.00 -7.39
N MET A 159 1.71 0.76 -7.83
CA MET A 159 2.87 1.07 -7.02
C MET A 159 2.48 1.76 -5.70
N LEU A 160 1.55 2.72 -5.74
CA LEU A 160 1.02 3.34 -4.52
C LEU A 160 0.36 2.31 -3.58
N ALA A 161 -0.47 1.42 -4.10
CA ALA A 161 -1.12 0.38 -3.29
C ALA A 161 -0.09 -0.58 -2.66
N TRP A 162 0.90 -1.04 -3.42
CA TRP A 162 1.95 -1.96 -2.95
C TRP A 162 2.86 -1.34 -1.89
N LEU A 163 3.21 -0.07 -2.04
CA LEU A 163 3.98 0.64 -1.03
C LEU A 163 3.17 0.84 0.26
N THR A 164 1.86 1.06 0.15
CA THR A 164 0.97 1.09 1.30
C THR A 164 0.86 -0.27 1.98
N PHE A 165 0.84 -1.38 1.23
CA PHE A 165 0.88 -2.74 1.81
C PHE A 165 2.14 -2.92 2.65
N ILE A 166 3.31 -2.53 2.13
CA ILE A 166 4.59 -2.60 2.85
C ILE A 166 4.54 -1.76 4.14
N GLN A 167 4.08 -0.52 4.05
CA GLN A 167 4.04 0.40 5.19
C GLN A 167 3.05 -0.04 6.28
N ILE A 168 1.83 -0.42 5.90
CA ILE A 168 0.78 -0.84 6.83
C ILE A 168 1.10 -2.22 7.42
N GLY A 169 1.52 -3.16 6.59
CA GLY A 169 1.96 -4.49 7.02
C GLY A 169 3.13 -4.38 7.99
N GLY A 170 4.15 -3.58 7.67
CA GLY A 170 5.27 -3.31 8.57
C GLY A 170 4.83 -2.70 9.90
N ALA A 171 4.05 -1.61 9.87
CA ALA A 171 3.58 -0.92 11.07
C ALA A 171 2.74 -1.84 11.99
N LEU A 172 1.81 -2.61 11.41
CA LEU A 172 0.95 -3.51 12.17
C LEU A 172 1.69 -4.77 12.63
N TYR A 173 2.70 -5.24 11.89
CA TYR A 173 3.59 -6.29 12.33
C TYR A 173 4.40 -5.84 13.55
N PHE A 174 5.00 -4.64 13.54
CA PHE A 174 5.73 -4.14 14.70
C PHE A 174 4.85 -4.01 15.95
N LYS A 175 3.58 -3.63 15.79
CA LYS A 175 2.64 -3.49 16.92
C LYS A 175 2.06 -4.81 17.41
N THR A 176 1.64 -5.69 16.51
CA THR A 176 0.84 -6.89 16.86
C THR A 176 1.61 -8.19 16.76
N ARG A 177 2.78 -8.18 16.11
CA ARG A 177 3.64 -9.34 15.84
C ARG A 177 2.98 -10.51 15.10
N LYS A 178 1.80 -10.30 14.50
CA LYS A 178 1.11 -11.33 13.72
C LYS A 178 1.72 -11.48 12.33
N LEU A 179 2.08 -12.71 11.94
CA LEU A 179 2.68 -13.01 10.64
C LEU A 179 1.84 -12.55 9.45
N LEU A 180 0.51 -12.56 9.56
CA LEU A 180 -0.38 -12.02 8.53
C LEU A 180 0.01 -10.61 8.03
N TRP A 181 0.48 -9.74 8.93
CA TRP A 181 0.90 -8.38 8.54
C TRP A 181 2.27 -8.37 7.88
N LEU A 182 3.15 -9.30 8.26
CA LEU A 182 4.42 -9.51 7.58
C LEU A 182 4.19 -10.07 6.16
N ASP A 183 3.26 -11.01 6.01
CA ASP A 183 2.86 -11.57 4.72
C ASP A 183 2.27 -10.49 3.82
N LEU A 184 1.46 -9.57 4.37
CA LEU A 184 0.95 -8.41 3.64
C LEU A 184 2.09 -7.50 3.14
N ALA A 185 3.08 -7.22 3.98
CA ALA A 185 4.23 -6.42 3.59
C ALA A 185 5.09 -7.13 2.52
N ALA A 186 5.33 -8.43 2.68
CA ALA A 186 6.04 -9.25 1.71
C ALA A 186 5.30 -9.32 0.37
N LEU A 187 3.96 -9.46 0.39
CA LEU A 187 3.12 -9.43 -0.80
C LEU A 187 3.24 -8.08 -1.52
N GLY A 188 3.17 -6.97 -0.79
CA GLY A 188 3.39 -5.64 -1.36
C GLY A 188 4.77 -5.51 -2.01
N LEU A 189 5.82 -6.07 -1.39
CA LEU A 189 7.16 -6.07 -1.96
C LEU A 189 7.20 -6.87 -3.27
N VAL A 190 6.74 -8.11 -3.28
CA VAL A 190 6.74 -8.96 -4.49
C VAL A 190 5.95 -8.30 -5.62
N LEU A 191 4.73 -7.83 -5.34
CA LEU A 191 3.89 -7.19 -6.34
C LEU A 191 4.49 -5.89 -6.87
N SER A 192 5.18 -5.12 -6.03
CA SER A 192 5.95 -3.95 -6.44
C SER A 192 6.98 -4.35 -7.50
N TYR A 193 7.86 -5.32 -7.20
CA TYR A 193 8.87 -5.80 -8.16
C TYR A 193 8.28 -6.38 -9.44
N CYS A 194 7.10 -7.00 -9.37
CA CYS A 194 6.39 -7.47 -10.56
C CYS A 194 5.68 -6.34 -11.34
N THR A 195 5.62 -5.12 -10.82
CA THR A 195 4.89 -3.99 -11.44
C THR A 195 5.82 -3.04 -12.17
N LYS A 196 6.89 -2.52 -11.55
CA LYS A 196 7.72 -1.45 -12.15
C LYS A 196 9.15 -1.49 -11.63
N GLU A 197 10.10 -1.08 -12.46
CA GLU A 197 11.52 -1.00 -12.15
C GLU A 197 11.81 0.03 -11.04
N SER A 198 10.93 1.02 -10.83
CA SER A 198 11.06 1.97 -9.71
C SER A 198 10.97 1.30 -8.34
N SER A 199 10.55 0.03 -8.27
CA SER A 199 10.57 -0.78 -7.05
C SER A 199 11.94 -0.89 -6.41
N TYR A 200 13.04 -0.83 -7.16
CA TYR A 200 14.38 -0.82 -6.56
C TYR A 200 14.57 0.38 -5.64
N VAL A 201 14.23 1.57 -6.13
CA VAL A 201 14.32 2.83 -5.37
C VAL A 201 13.29 2.84 -4.24
N ASN A 202 12.05 2.46 -4.54
CA ASN A 202 10.98 2.49 -3.56
C ASN A 202 11.17 1.48 -2.42
N SER A 203 11.83 0.34 -2.67
CA SER A 203 12.18 -0.64 -1.63
C SER A 203 13.41 -0.20 -0.83
N PHE A 204 14.35 0.51 -1.47
CA PHE A 204 15.52 1.05 -0.79
C PHE A 204 15.15 1.99 0.37
N LEU A 205 14.12 2.84 0.20
CA LEU A 205 13.68 3.77 1.25
C LEU A 205 13.31 3.07 2.59
N PRO A 206 12.30 2.18 2.66
CA PRO A 206 11.94 1.51 3.90
C PRO A 206 13.07 0.63 4.43
N CYS A 207 13.85 -0.04 3.57
CA CYS A 207 15.01 -0.81 4.00
C CYS A 207 16.08 0.07 4.66
N SER A 208 16.42 1.21 4.04
CA SER A 208 17.39 2.15 4.58
C SER A 208 16.93 2.75 5.91
N PHE A 209 15.63 3.02 6.06
CA PHE A 209 15.04 3.46 7.32
C PHE A 209 15.19 2.39 8.42
N VAL A 210 14.84 1.13 8.15
CA VAL A 210 14.94 0.03 9.13
C VAL A 210 16.40 -0.21 9.53
N VAL A 211 17.33 -0.21 8.56
CA VAL A 211 18.76 -0.35 8.83
C VAL A 211 19.29 0.83 9.64
N GLY A 212 18.98 2.06 9.24
CA GLY A 212 19.38 3.27 9.96
C GLY A 212 18.82 3.32 11.38
N TRP A 213 17.55 2.98 11.56
CA TRP A 213 16.90 2.85 12.86
C TRP A 213 17.59 1.79 13.74
N GLY A 214 17.89 0.61 13.18
CA GLY A 214 18.59 -0.47 13.87
C GLY A 214 20.01 -0.07 14.28
N LEU A 215 20.77 0.61 13.40
CA LEU A 215 22.11 1.13 13.68
C LEU A 215 22.07 2.20 14.78
N CYS A 216 21.14 3.15 14.71
CA CYS A 216 20.94 4.17 15.75
C CYS A 216 20.65 3.52 17.11
N ARG A 217 19.78 2.50 17.16
CA ARG A 217 19.51 1.75 18.39
C ARG A 217 20.72 0.97 18.87
N TRP A 218 21.45 0.33 17.98
CA TRP A 218 22.67 -0.39 18.32
C TRP A 218 23.73 0.52 18.96
N VAL A 219 24.01 1.67 18.34
CA VAL A 219 24.96 2.66 18.85
C VAL A 219 24.50 3.24 20.18
N ARG A 220 23.19 3.49 20.32
CA ARG A 220 22.62 4.09 21.53
C ARG A 220 22.50 3.11 22.68
N PHE A 221 21.99 1.90 22.49
CA PHE A 221 21.58 0.96 23.54
C PHE A 221 22.40 -0.34 23.59
N GLY A 222 23.26 -0.60 22.61
CA GLY A 222 24.11 -1.80 22.57
C GLY A 222 23.48 -2.99 21.85
N LYS A 223 24.21 -4.11 21.79
CA LYS A 223 23.81 -5.32 21.03
C LYS A 223 22.65 -6.09 21.67
N GLU A 224 22.53 -6.03 23.00
CA GLU A 224 21.52 -6.81 23.73
C GLU A 224 20.10 -6.33 23.46
N GLU A 225 19.91 -5.02 23.26
CA GLU A 225 18.62 -4.44 22.84
C GLU A 225 18.14 -5.02 21.50
N LEU A 226 19.06 -5.15 20.53
CA LEU A 226 18.72 -5.73 19.23
C LEU A 226 18.35 -7.21 19.32
N LYS A 227 19.03 -7.98 20.19
CA LYS A 227 18.66 -9.38 20.40
C LYS A 227 17.26 -9.49 20.98
N ASN A 228 16.94 -8.71 22.01
CA ASN A 228 15.62 -8.71 22.66
C ASN A 228 14.48 -8.41 21.67
N LEU A 229 14.72 -7.47 20.74
CA LEU A 229 13.79 -7.12 19.65
C LEU A 229 13.40 -8.29 18.73
N PHE A 230 14.26 -9.31 18.62
CA PHE A 230 14.08 -10.52 17.81
C PHE A 230 14.04 -11.82 18.65
N THR A 231 13.93 -11.75 19.98
CA THR A 231 13.80 -12.95 20.83
C THR A 231 12.50 -12.97 21.62
N ASP A 232 11.80 -11.84 21.75
CA ASP A 232 10.42 -11.77 22.28
C ASP A 232 9.38 -12.30 21.28
N PHE A 233 9.66 -13.46 20.68
CA PHE A 233 8.73 -14.21 19.83
C PHE A 233 8.09 -15.34 20.63
N SER A 234 7.45 -14.99 21.76
CA SER A 234 6.60 -15.94 22.48
C SER A 234 5.13 -15.56 22.21
N PRO A 235 4.29 -16.52 21.78
CA PRO A 235 2.88 -16.29 21.46
C PRO A 235 2.06 -15.83 22.67
#